data_AF-A0A7Y3HMF4-F1
#
_entry.id   AF-A0A7Y3HMF4-F1
#
_cell.length_a   1.000
_cell.length_b   1.000
_cell.length_c   1.000
_cell.angle_alpha   90.00
_cell.angle_beta   90.00
_cell.angle_gamma   90.00
#
_symmetry.space_group_name_H-M   'P 1'
#
loop_
_entity.id
_entity.type
_entity.pdbx_description
1 polymer ?
#
loop_
_entity_poly.entity_id
_entity_poly.type
_entity_poly.pdbx_seq_one_letter_code
_entity_poly.pdbx_strand_id
1 'polypeptide(L)' 'TEFSRVFTLPESVNMEKIEAKYDNGILNIILPKLDEAKAKKTQNIQVS' A
#
# COMPACT_ATOMS: atom_id res chain seq x y z
N THR A 1 -17.91 16.88 -15.27
CA THR A 1 -17.25 16.96 -13.95
C THR A 1 -16.10 16.00 -13.95
N GLU A 2 -14.89 16.50 -13.81
CA GLU A 2 -13.68 15.67 -13.72
C GLU A 2 -13.36 15.47 -12.24
N PHE A 3 -13.03 14.23 -11.86
CA PHE A 3 -12.66 13.89 -10.48
C PHE A 3 -11.23 13.36 -10.48
N SER A 4 -10.38 13.95 -9.65
CA SER A 4 -9.00 13.52 -9.46
C SER A 4 -8.64 13.52 -7.99
N ARG A 5 -7.84 12.54 -7.58
CA ARG A 5 -7.26 12.41 -6.25
C ARG A 5 -5.78 12.09 -6.38
N VAL A 6 -4.96 12.80 -5.62
CA VAL A 6 -3.51 12.61 -5.56
C VAL A 6 -3.14 12.12 -4.17
N PHE A 7 -2.30 11.10 -4.10
CA PHE A 7 -1.77 10.56 -2.85
C PHE A 7 -0.25 10.54 -2.92
N THR A 8 0.40 10.97 -1.85
CA THR A 8 1.85 10.81 -1.69
C THR A 8 2.13 9.42 -1.14
N LEU A 9 2.91 8.62 -1.87
CA LEU A 9 3.28 7.27 -1.45
C LEU A 9 4.60 7.27 -0.67
N PRO A 10 4.72 6.47 0.40
CA PRO A 10 5.97 6.32 1.13
C PRO A 10 6.95 5.42 0.37
N GLU A 11 8.25 5.58 0.60
CA GLU A 11 9.33 4.81 -0.05
C GLU A 11 9.22 3.29 0.18
N SER A 12 8.51 2.87 1.23
CA SER A 12 8.28 1.44 1.54
C SER A 12 7.33 0.72 0.56
N VAL A 13 6.73 1.42 -0.39
CA VAL A 13 5.85 0.83 -1.41
C VAL A 13 6.69 0.31 -2.58
N ASN A 14 6.39 -0.91 -3.02
CA ASN A 14 6.95 -1.46 -4.24
C ASN A 14 6.21 -0.88 -5.46
N MET A 15 6.79 0.18 -6.03
CA MET A 15 6.21 0.92 -7.16
C MET A 15 6.03 0.07 -8.42
N GLU A 16 6.87 -0.95 -8.63
CA GLU A 16 6.83 -1.81 -9.81
C GLU A 16 5.65 -2.80 -9.78
N LYS A 17 5.06 -3.02 -8.61
CA LYS A 17 3.99 -4.00 -8.38
C LYS A 17 2.65 -3.36 -7.99
N ILE A 18 2.47 -2.08 -8.28
CA ILE A 18 1.18 -1.42 -8.05
C ILE A 18 0.15 -1.97 -9.03
N GLU A 19 -1.02 -2.35 -8.52
CA GLU A 19 -2.13 -2.87 -9.32
C GLU A 19 -3.39 -2.05 -9.07
N ALA A 20 -4.20 -1.86 -10.11
CA ALA A 20 -5.48 -1.18 -10.01
C ALA A 20 -6.56 -1.97 -10.75
N LYS A 21 -7.72 -2.15 -10.12
CA LYS A 21 -8.87 -2.83 -10.70
C LYS A 21 -10.14 -2.03 -10.44
N TYR A 22 -10.92 -1.80 -11.49
CA TYR A 22 -12.25 -1.22 -11.39
C TYR A 22 -13.29 -2.31 -11.58
N ASP A 23 -14.14 -2.50 -10.59
CA ASP A 23 -15.18 -3.52 -10.59
C ASP A 23 -16.42 -3.03 -9.85
N ASN A 24 -17.60 -3.23 -10.43
CA ASN A 24 -18.89 -2.86 -9.82
C ASN A 24 -18.97 -1.43 -9.26
N GLY A 25 -18.39 -0.46 -9.97
CA GLY A 25 -18.40 0.95 -9.54
C GLY A 25 -17.28 1.34 -8.58
N ILE A 26 -16.44 0.40 -8.15
CA ILE A 26 -15.41 0.59 -7.13
C ILE A 26 -14.01 0.47 -7.74
N LEU A 27 -13.19 1.50 -7.56
CA LEU A 27 -11.76 1.47 -7.87
C LEU A 27 -10.99 0.91 -6.68
N ASN A 28 -10.38 -0.25 -6.87
CA ASN A 28 -9.47 -0.88 -5.92
C ASN A 28 -8.04 -0.67 -6.38
N ILE A 29 -7.19 -0.13 -5.50
CA ILE A 29 -5.76 0.10 -5.77
C ILE A 29 -4.96 -0.69 -4.74
N ILE A 30 -4.11 -1.60 -5.20
CA ILE A 30 -3.23 -2.43 -4.38
C ILE A 30 -1.84 -1.82 -4.43
N LEU A 31 -1.30 -1.49 -3.25
CA LEU A 31 0.03 -0.93 -3.06
C LEU A 31 0.88 -1.91 -2.24
N PRO A 32 1.58 -2.87 -2.88
CA PRO A 32 2.39 -3.83 -2.16
C PRO A 32 3.56 -3.13 -1.46
N LYS A 33 3.96 -3.65 -0.29
CA LYS A 33 5.17 -3.18 0.39
C LYS A 33 6.41 -3.86 -0.16
N LEU A 34 7.53 -3.16 -0.14
CA LEU A 34 8.86 -3.74 -0.34
C LEU A 34 9.10 -4.85 0.69
N ASP A 35 9.79 -5.91 0.27
CA ASP A 35 10.01 -7.08 1.13
C ASP A 35 10.88 -6.73 2.36
N GLU A 36 11.83 -5.80 2.21
CA GLU A 36 12.63 -5.24 3.32
C GLU A 36 11.77 -4.53 4.38
N ALA A 37 10.65 -3.90 3.96
CA ALA A 37 9.74 -3.21 4.88
C ALA A 37 8.85 -4.17 5.68
N LYS A 38 8.66 -5.41 5.20
CA LYS A 38 7.93 -6.46 5.93
C LYS A 38 8.78 -7.06 7.07
N ALA A 39 10.11 -7.14 6.88
CA ALA A 39 11.03 -7.71 7.86
C ALA A 39 11.17 -6.88 9.16
N LYS A 40 10.95 -5.56 9.11
CA LYS A 40 11.06 -4.67 10.29
C LYS A 40 9.89 -4.76 11.28
N LYS A 41 8.84 -5.56 11.01
CA LYS A 41 7.57 -5.48 11.74
C LYS A 41 7.37 -6.48 12.89
N THR A 42 8.44 -7.04 13.46
CA THR A 42 8.33 -7.83 14.71
C THR A 42 8.66 -6.96 15.90
N GLN A 43 7.66 -6.26 16.45
CA GLN A 43 7.75 -5.73 17.81
C GLN A 43 7.02 -6.71 18.73
N ASN A 44 7.73 -7.71 19.23
CA ASN A 44 7.27 -8.48 20.38
C ASN A 44 7.33 -7.56 21.59
N ILE A 45 6.19 -7.05 22.04
CA ILE A 45 6.08 -6.34 23.31
C ILE A 45 5.68 -7.40 24.35
N GLN A 46 6.67 -7.93 25.08
CA GLN A 46 6.41 -8.77 26.24
C GLN A 46 6.12 -7.86 27.43
N VAL A 47 4.90 -7.92 27.95
CA VAL A 47 4.52 -7.24 29.21
C VAL A 47 4.64 -8.28 30.33
N SER A 48 5.39 -7.95 31.39
CA SER A 48 5.49 -8.72 32.65
C SER A 48 4.49 -8.21 33.67
#